data_AF-A0A1F2XBM5-F1
#
_entry.id   AF-A0A1F2XBM5-F1
#
_cell.length_a   1.000
_cell.length_b   1.000
_cell.length_c   1.000
_cell.angle_alpha   90.00
_cell.angle_beta   90.00
_cell.angle_gamma   90.00
#
_symmetry.space_group_name_H-M   'P 1'
#
loop_
_entity.id
_entity.type
_entity.pdbx_description
1 polymer ?
#
loop_
_entity_poly.entity_id
_entity_poly.type
_entity_poly.pdbx_seq_one_letter_code
_entity_poly.pdbx_strand_id
1 'polypeptide(L)'
;MLPDHTGEPVRLSDLWSTGPALLLFWRHFGCTCGVERAERPATEYGAYSVAGLTPIIVSQGESERAAVYRSTHNIATPILCDPDRSAYRAYGVGQWSVEQVLFDAPAEYWNHPHQLGVEF
;
A
#
# COMPACT_ATOMS: atom_id res chain seq x y z
N MET A 1 12.22 -2.88 -6.09
CA MET A 1 11.51 -2.33 -7.27
C MET A 1 10.07 -2.79 -7.17
N LEU A 2 9.11 -1.97 -7.55
CA LEU A 2 7.70 -2.35 -7.62
C LEU A 2 7.23 -2.16 -9.07
N PRO A 3 6.61 -3.15 -9.70
CA PRO A 3 6.00 -2.94 -11.01
C PRO A 3 4.86 -1.93 -10.90
N ASP A 4 4.67 -1.09 -11.90
CA ASP A 4 3.51 -0.21 -11.97
C ASP A 4 2.32 -0.88 -12.68
N HIS A 5 1.23 -0.14 -12.86
CA HIS A 5 0.05 -0.58 -13.59
C HIS A 5 0.32 -0.98 -15.06
N THR A 6 1.43 -0.58 -15.67
CA THR A 6 1.84 -1.05 -17.01
C THR A 6 2.73 -2.29 -16.97
N GLY A 7 3.17 -2.70 -15.78
CA GLY A 7 4.11 -3.80 -15.56
C GLY A 7 5.56 -3.36 -15.52
N GLU A 8 5.84 -2.07 -15.76
CA GLU A 8 7.20 -1.54 -15.77
C GLU A 8 7.77 -1.48 -14.35
N PRO A 9 9.00 -1.97 -14.12
CA PRO A 9 9.62 -1.94 -12.81
C PRO A 9 10.01 -0.52 -12.43
N VAL A 10 9.41 0.01 -11.37
CA VAL A 10 9.70 1.35 -10.85
C VAL A 10 10.48 1.26 -9.54
N ARG A 11 11.51 2.11 -9.42
CA ARG A 11 12.19 2.34 -8.15
C ARG A 11 11.44 3.42 -7.39
N LEU A 12 10.93 3.08 -6.21
CA LEU A 12 10.14 4.02 -5.40
C LEU A 12 10.89 5.33 -5.12
N SER A 13 12.22 5.28 -4.95
CA SER A 13 13.04 6.47 -4.70
C SER A 13 13.12 7.46 -5.86
N ASP A 14 12.92 6.98 -7.08
CA ASP A 14 13.03 7.84 -8.26
C ASP A 14 11.82 8.78 -8.34
N LEU A 15 10.70 8.40 -7.71
CA LEU A 15 9.45 9.16 -7.67
C LEU A 15 9.48 10.40 -6.76
N TRP A 16 10.50 10.52 -5.90
CA TRP A 16 10.74 11.74 -5.11
C TRP A 16 12.05 12.44 -5.44
N SER A 17 12.68 12.08 -6.56
CA SER A 17 13.93 12.71 -7.01
C SER A 17 13.76 14.19 -7.35
N THR A 18 12.55 14.59 -7.76
CA THR A 18 12.19 15.95 -8.19
C THR A 18 11.35 16.73 -7.17
N GLY A 19 10.95 16.09 -6.07
CA GLY A 19 10.08 16.70 -5.06
C GLY A 19 9.46 15.66 -4.12
N PRO A 20 8.73 16.09 -3.08
CA PRO A 20 8.09 15.17 -2.14
C PRO A 20 7.02 14.29 -2.81
N ALA A 21 7.09 12.98 -2.56
CA ALA A 21 6.07 12.02 -2.97
C ALA A 21 5.05 11.77 -1.84
N LEU A 22 3.77 11.78 -2.18
CA LEU A 22 2.68 11.39 -1.30
C LEU A 22 2.29 9.93 -1.58
N LEU A 23 2.69 9.01 -0.70
CA LEU A 23 2.40 7.59 -0.84
C LEU A 23 1.01 7.25 -0.27
N LEU A 24 0.15 6.67 -1.09
CA LEU A 24 -1.21 6.27 -0.75
C LEU A 24 -1.34 4.75 -0.80
N PHE A 25 -1.33 4.08 0.36
CA PHE A 25 -1.45 2.62 0.45
C PHE A 25 -2.91 2.16 0.34
N TRP A 26 -3.23 1.35 -0.66
CA TRP A 26 -4.56 0.80 -0.95
C TRP A 26 -4.58 -0.73 -0.90
N ARG A 27 -5.33 -1.27 0.06
CA ARG A 27 -5.40 -2.72 0.29
C ARG A 27 -6.18 -3.48 -0.79
N HIS A 28 -7.26 -2.89 -1.31
CA HIS A 28 -8.18 -3.56 -2.22
C HIS A 28 -8.63 -2.63 -3.35
N PHE A 29 -8.81 -3.20 -4.53
CA PHE A 29 -9.54 -2.57 -5.62
C PHE A 29 -11.01 -2.98 -5.54
N GLY A 30 -11.94 -2.04 -5.66
CA GLY A 30 -13.37 -2.33 -5.86
C GLY A 30 -14.19 -2.72 -4.63
N CYS A 31 -13.71 -2.55 -3.39
CA CYS A 31 -14.61 -2.50 -2.25
C CYS A 31 -15.42 -1.19 -2.28
N THR A 32 -16.61 -1.13 -1.67
CA THR A 32 -17.43 0.10 -1.64
C THR A 32 -16.65 1.30 -1.10
N CYS A 33 -15.81 1.08 -0.07
CA CYS A 33 -14.87 2.07 0.46
C CYS A 33 -13.75 2.45 -0.52
N GLY A 34 -13.39 1.56 -1.45
CA GLY A 34 -12.40 1.78 -2.48
C GLY A 34 -12.91 2.68 -3.60
N VAL A 35 -14.19 2.57 -3.97
CA VAL A 35 -14.81 3.43 -5.00
C VAL A 35 -14.86 4.89 -4.56
N GLU A 36 -15.35 5.17 -3.35
CA GLU A 36 -15.29 6.54 -2.76
C GLU A 36 -13.85 7.05 -2.69
N ARG A 37 -12.90 6.16 -2.39
CA ARG A 37 -11.48 6.50 -2.30
C ARG A 37 -10.80 6.67 -3.65
N ALA A 38 -11.36 6.15 -4.74
CA ALA A 38 -10.91 6.39 -6.11
C ALA A 38 -11.45 7.69 -6.70
N GLU A 39 -12.60 8.17 -6.21
CA GLU A 39 -13.15 9.49 -6.57
C GLU A 39 -12.39 10.65 -5.92
N ARG A 40 -11.88 10.45 -4.69
CA ARG A 40 -11.11 11.48 -3.96
C ARG A 40 -9.85 11.97 -4.69
N PRO A 41 -9.02 11.13 -5.30
CA PRO A 41 -7.93 11.59 -6.15
C PRO A 41 -8.40 12.57 -7.22
N ALA A 42 -9.55 12.35 -7.88
CA ALA A 42 -10.02 13.27 -8.92
C ALA A 42 -10.33 14.69 -8.38
N THR A 43 -10.74 14.81 -7.12
CA THR A 43 -11.06 16.11 -6.48
C THR A 43 -9.87 16.70 -5.71
N GLU A 44 -9.00 15.88 -5.15
CA GLU A 44 -7.87 16.30 -4.30
C GLU A 44 -6.55 16.45 -5.07
N TYR A 45 -6.40 15.80 -6.24
CA TYR A 45 -5.15 15.83 -7.03
C TYR A 45 -4.69 17.24 -7.36
N GLY A 46 -5.64 18.15 -7.67
CA GLY A 46 -5.33 19.55 -7.89
C GLY A 46 -4.67 20.21 -6.67
N ALA A 47 -5.16 19.93 -5.46
CA ALA A 47 -4.61 20.48 -4.23
C ALA A 47 -3.21 19.90 -3.93
N TYR A 48 -3.00 18.59 -4.16
CA TYR A 48 -1.67 17.97 -4.02
C TYR A 48 -0.65 18.59 -4.98
N SER A 49 -1.03 18.78 -6.24
CA SER A 49 -0.19 19.42 -7.25
C SER A 49 0.18 20.85 -6.88
N VAL A 50 -0.80 21.66 -6.43
CA VAL A 50 -0.56 23.04 -5.95
C VAL A 50 0.39 23.07 -4.74
N ALA A 51 0.34 22.05 -3.88
CA ALA A 51 1.24 21.89 -2.74
C ALA A 51 2.64 21.34 -3.12
N GLY A 52 2.89 21.07 -4.41
CA GLY A 52 4.15 20.47 -4.88
C GLY A 52 4.33 19.00 -4.53
N LEU A 53 3.25 18.30 -4.19
CA LEU A 53 3.25 16.87 -3.87
C LEU A 53 2.97 16.04 -5.11
N THR A 54 3.73 14.96 -5.28
CA THR A 54 3.45 13.95 -6.31
C THR A 54 2.74 12.76 -5.67
N PRO A 55 1.41 12.60 -5.83
CA PRO A 55 0.71 11.44 -5.30
C PRO A 55 1.16 10.19 -6.05
N ILE A 56 1.32 9.08 -5.33
CA ILE A 56 1.61 7.74 -5.86
C ILE A 56 0.74 6.76 -5.07
N ILE A 57 -0.02 5.91 -5.77
CA ILE A 57 -0.78 4.85 -5.11
C ILE A 57 0.10 3.60 -5.05
N VAL A 58 0.09 2.90 -3.92
CA VAL A 58 0.71 1.58 -3.75
C VAL A 58 -0.41 0.58 -3.45
N SER A 59 -0.58 -0.44 -4.27
CA SER A 59 -1.63 -1.45 -4.13
C SER A 59 -1.06 -2.85 -3.86
N GLN A 60 -1.89 -3.74 -3.29
CA GLN A 60 -1.56 -5.17 -3.16
C GLN A 60 -1.99 -6.00 -4.39
N GLY A 61 -2.65 -5.39 -5.37
CA GLY A 61 -3.06 -6.07 -6.60
C GLY A 61 -1.96 -6.12 -7.67
N GLU A 62 -2.17 -6.96 -8.66
CA GLU A 62 -1.31 -7.14 -9.83
C GLU A 62 -1.47 -5.98 -10.84
N SER A 63 -0.45 -5.75 -11.67
CA SER A 63 -0.43 -4.66 -12.67
C SER A 63 -1.65 -4.63 -13.58
N GLU A 64 -2.10 -5.78 -14.07
CA GLU A 64 -3.29 -5.89 -14.94
C GLU A 64 -4.55 -5.37 -14.23
N ARG A 65 -4.78 -5.80 -12.99
CA ARG A 65 -5.93 -5.35 -12.19
C ARG A 65 -5.82 -3.87 -11.84
N ALA A 66 -4.62 -3.38 -11.56
CA ALA A 66 -4.36 -1.96 -11.33
C ALA A 66 -4.65 -1.12 -12.59
N ALA A 67 -4.30 -1.60 -13.78
CA ALA A 67 -4.58 -0.92 -15.05
C ALA A 67 -6.08 -0.81 -15.33
N VAL A 68 -6.82 -1.92 -15.14
CA VAL A 68 -8.28 -1.94 -15.28
C VAL A 68 -8.92 -0.98 -14.27
N TYR A 69 -8.48 -1.00 -13.01
CA TYR A 69 -9.02 -0.10 -11.98
C TYR A 69 -8.74 1.38 -12.28
N ARG A 70 -7.50 1.69 -12.69
CA ARG A 70 -7.07 3.05 -13.05
C ARG A 70 -7.88 3.61 -14.21
N SER A 71 -8.10 2.81 -15.26
CA SER A 71 -8.88 3.22 -16.42
C SER A 71 -10.37 3.36 -16.09
N THR A 72 -10.94 2.39 -15.37
CA THR A 72 -12.36 2.40 -14.96
C THR A 72 -12.72 3.65 -14.15
N HIS A 73 -11.81 4.11 -13.29
CA HIS A 73 -12.05 5.24 -12.38
C HIS A 73 -11.32 6.54 -12.78
N ASN A 74 -10.74 6.61 -13.98
CA ASN A 74 -9.99 7.79 -14.47
C ASN A 74 -8.94 8.31 -13.48
N ILE A 75 -8.22 7.42 -12.80
CA ILE A 75 -7.21 7.79 -11.83
C ILE A 75 -5.98 8.30 -12.58
N ALA A 76 -5.70 9.60 -12.49
CA ALA A 76 -4.55 10.22 -13.17
C ALA A 76 -3.20 9.71 -12.61
N THR A 77 -3.17 9.43 -11.32
CA THR A 77 -2.00 9.02 -10.56
C THR A 77 -1.45 7.65 -10.97
N PRO A 78 -0.12 7.44 -10.96
CA PRO A 78 0.44 6.10 -11.12
C PRO A 78 0.07 5.19 -9.94
N ILE A 79 -0.10 3.90 -10.25
CA ILE A 79 -0.34 2.84 -9.26
C ILE A 79 0.84 1.88 -9.32
N LEU A 80 1.59 1.76 -8.21
CA LEU A 80 2.59 0.74 -7.98
C LEU A 80 1.94 -0.50 -7.37
N CYS A 81 2.42 -1.66 -7.75
CA CYS A 81 1.89 -2.96 -7.37
C CYS A 81 2.90 -3.66 -6.46
N ASP A 82 2.50 -3.94 -5.23
CA ASP A 82 3.28 -4.64 -4.20
C ASP A 82 2.53 -5.91 -3.74
N PRO A 83 2.36 -6.91 -4.63
CA PRO A 83 1.63 -8.14 -4.31
C PRO A 83 2.28 -8.91 -3.15
N ASP A 84 3.61 -8.82 -3.03
CA ASP A 84 4.39 -9.46 -1.96
C ASP A 84 4.39 -8.66 -0.65
N ARG A 85 3.75 -7.49 -0.63
CA ARG A 85 3.58 -6.60 0.55
C ARG A 85 4.90 -6.16 1.16
N SER A 86 5.96 -6.08 0.36
CA SER A 86 7.30 -5.70 0.78
C SER A 86 7.38 -4.23 1.21
N ALA A 87 6.77 -3.32 0.46
CA ALA A 87 6.66 -1.92 0.80
C ALA A 87 5.68 -1.71 1.96
N TYR A 88 4.55 -2.43 1.97
CA TYR A 88 3.63 -2.40 3.11
C TYR A 88 4.33 -2.76 4.43
N ARG A 89 5.13 -3.83 4.46
CA ARG A 89 5.94 -4.21 5.63
C ARG A 89 6.99 -3.15 5.99
N ALA A 90 7.73 -2.64 4.99
CA ALA A 90 8.78 -1.65 5.21
C ALA A 90 8.26 -0.35 5.83
N TYR A 91 7.03 0.05 5.50
CA TYR A 91 6.38 1.24 6.04
C TYR A 91 5.51 0.96 7.28
N GLY A 92 5.50 -0.28 7.79
CA GLY A 92 4.67 -0.67 8.94
C GLY A 92 3.17 -0.65 8.66
N VAL A 93 2.75 -0.56 7.40
CA VAL A 93 1.34 -0.53 6.96
C VAL A 93 0.87 -1.97 6.77
N GLY A 94 0.82 -2.76 7.84
CA GLY A 94 0.49 -4.18 7.80
C GLY A 94 -0.98 -4.49 8.11
N GLN A 95 -1.34 -5.77 8.00
CA GLN A 95 -2.45 -6.32 8.80
C GLN A 95 -1.83 -6.88 10.08
N TRP A 96 -2.33 -6.41 11.22
CA TRP A 96 -2.16 -6.97 12.58
C TRP A 96 -0.75 -7.51 12.89
N SER A 97 0.07 -6.73 13.59
CA SER A 97 1.28 -7.28 14.19
C SER A 97 0.93 -8.39 15.18
N VAL A 98 1.87 -9.29 15.50
CA VAL A 98 1.62 -10.40 16.44
C VAL A 98 1.08 -9.87 17.77
N GLU A 99 1.60 -8.73 18.21
CA GLU A 99 1.16 -8.02 19.41
C GLU A 99 -0.28 -7.51 19.30
N GLN A 100 -0.73 -7.11 18.11
CA GLN A 100 -2.12 -6.70 17.87
C GLN A 100 -3.09 -7.88 17.75
N VAL A 101 -2.61 -9.08 17.43
CA VAL A 101 -3.41 -10.31 17.43
C VAL A 101 -3.50 -10.90 18.84
N LEU A 102 -2.43 -10.78 19.62
CA LEU A 102 -2.30 -11.42 20.93
C LEU A 102 -2.51 -10.46 22.11
N PHE A 103 -2.92 -9.20 21.86
CA PHE A 103 -3.03 -8.19 22.91
C PHE A 103 -4.01 -8.58 24.03
N ASP A 104 -5.00 -9.43 23.73
CA ASP A 104 -5.99 -9.97 24.66
C ASP A 104 -5.93 -11.50 24.78
N ALA A 105 -4.84 -12.13 24.30
CA ALA A 105 -4.72 -13.57 24.35
C ALA A 105 -4.82 -14.05 25.82
N PRO A 106 -5.49 -15.19 26.10
CA PRO A 106 -5.52 -15.75 27.44
C PRO A 106 -4.11 -16.00 27.99
N ALA A 107 -3.93 -15.91 29.32
CA ALA A 107 -2.62 -16.00 29.97
C ALA A 107 -1.82 -17.27 29.63
N GLU A 108 -2.51 -18.37 29.25
CA GLU A 108 -1.90 -19.61 28.77
C GLU A 108 -1.09 -19.45 27.46
N TYR A 109 -1.32 -18.39 26.69
CA TYR A 109 -0.59 -18.06 25.45
C TYR A 109 0.52 -17.02 25.64
N TRP A 110 0.72 -16.48 26.86
CA TRP A 110 1.72 -15.44 27.12
C TRP A 110 3.14 -15.98 27.34
N ASN A 111 3.27 -17.30 27.50
CA ASN A 111 4.54 -17.94 27.79
C ASN A 111 4.94 -18.83 26.60
N HIS A 112 5.83 -18.33 25.74
CA HIS A 112 6.50 -19.21 24.79
C HIS A 112 7.48 -20.10 25.57
N PRO A 113 7.37 -21.44 25.49
CA PRO A 113 8.35 -22.33 26.12
C PRO A 113 9.73 -22.00 25.55
N HIS A 114 10.74 -21.85 26.43
CA HIS A 114 12.12 -21.58 26.03
C HIS A 114 12.58 -22.48 24.87
N GLN A 115 12.16 -23.74 24.89
CA GLN A 115 12.47 -24.75 23.89
C GLN A 115 11.97 -24.40 22.48
N LEU A 116 10.79 -23.75 22.36
CA LEU A 116 10.25 -23.29 21.08
C LEU A 116 11.05 -22.13 20.49
N GLY A 117 11.60 -21.26 21.36
CA GLY A 117 12.46 -20.14 20.96
C GLY A 117 13.89 -20.54 20.57
N VAL A 118 14.31 -21.77 20.88
CA VAL A 118 15.64 -22.29 20.51
C VAL A 118 15.64 -22.87 19.07
N GLU A 119 14.47 -23.14 18.49
CA GLU A 119 14.33 -23.78 17.17
C GLU A 119 14.11 -22.79 16.00
N PHE A 120 13.92 -21.49 16.28
CA PHE A 120 13.83 -20.40 15.29
C PHE A 120 15.16 -19.65 15.18
#